data_AF-A0A8H5ZSR7-F1
#
_entry.id   AF-A0A8H5ZSR7-F1
#
_cell.length_a   1.000
_cell.length_b   1.000
_cell.length_c   1.000
_cell.angle_alpha   90.00
_cell.angle_beta   90.00
_cell.angle_gamma   90.00
#
_symmetry.space_group_name_H-M   'P 1'
#
loop_
_entity.id
_entity.type
_entity.pdbx_description
1 polymer ?
#
loop_
_entity_poly.entity_id
_entity_poly.type
_entity_poly.pdbx_seq_one_letter_code
_entity_poly.pdbx_strand_id
1 'polypeptide(L)'
;MLHLHGLAWAKGNLAFTSLRDRVLQDSDFRARTICYLEAIATQGVDESIPHDPEVNLPSMPPSAEGFESDEDFHLRLSHDSNCVARRMQAHSRNHLATCFKYRQTGSKKNASRFNMPRDLVPTSTIDEFGLIHLARNHAWINPWNPAIASCVRSNQDISWIPTISKTLSLIYYITNYATKDDVSPWQIVAKAALLKQSIEKAKVAEPPSVTDRRLRENGVNNFAIRCFNALCFNALSQDREINQSRRTLKNETGDTAPVSILDNYKWRGPYLAPLALFGYCMLVKTKNIRDVIADDMDFDLNYPRYATHVQRQARTTSQVATVIFNGQLTVFQTAEDAVPGGHPKTTAVKNDMAEVLLGLFVPWHRLTNLFRRHATKRDTCIQVWAAVTNPPAKLTYT
;
A
#
# COMPACT_ATOMS: atom_id res chain seq x y z
N MET A 1 8.15 8.47 -0.99
CA MET A 1 8.19 8.33 -2.46
C MET A 1 6.75 8.34 -2.94
N LEU A 2 6.34 9.39 -3.66
CA LEU A 2 5.02 9.44 -4.29
C LEU A 2 5.05 8.50 -5.50
N HIS A 3 4.08 7.59 -5.59
CA HIS A 3 3.97 6.63 -6.70
C HIS A 3 2.54 6.68 -7.19
N LEU A 4 2.35 7.09 -8.44
CA LEU A 4 1.03 7.27 -9.04
C LEU A 4 0.76 6.14 -10.04
N HIS A 5 -0.40 5.52 -9.91
CA HIS A 5 -0.97 4.66 -10.95
C HIS A 5 -2.18 5.37 -11.55
N GLY A 6 -2.24 5.43 -12.88
CA GLY A 6 -3.32 6.08 -13.60
C GLY A 6 -3.77 5.24 -14.79
N LEU A 7 -5.06 5.36 -15.14
CA LEU A 7 -5.64 4.83 -16.36
C LEU A 7 -6.23 6.00 -17.15
N ALA A 8 -5.86 6.08 -18.42
CA ALA A 8 -6.44 7.05 -19.36
C ALA A 8 -7.31 6.29 -20.37
N TRP A 9 -8.57 6.69 -20.50
CA TRP A 9 -9.50 6.10 -21.46
C TRP A 9 -9.73 7.05 -22.65
N ALA A 10 -9.44 6.59 -23.86
CA ALA A 10 -9.77 7.35 -25.06
C ALA A 10 -11.28 7.25 -25.35
N LYS A 11 -11.97 8.39 -25.36
CA LYS A 11 -13.39 8.45 -25.73
C LYS A 11 -13.56 7.98 -27.18
N GLY A 12 -14.56 7.11 -27.42
CA GLY A 12 -14.83 6.57 -28.75
C GLY A 12 -13.91 5.42 -29.18
N ASN A 13 -13.15 4.83 -28.25
CA ASN A 13 -12.31 3.68 -28.56
C ASN A 13 -13.14 2.45 -28.96
N LEU A 14 -12.56 1.59 -29.80
CA LEU A 14 -13.18 0.36 -30.26
C LEU A 14 -13.15 -0.71 -29.16
N ALA A 15 -14.09 -1.67 -29.24
CA ALA A 15 -13.98 -2.91 -28.47
C ALA A 15 -12.71 -3.67 -28.88
N PHE A 16 -12.10 -4.41 -27.95
CA PHE A 16 -10.80 -5.06 -28.18
C PHE A 16 -10.75 -5.97 -29.40
N THR A 17 -11.82 -6.73 -29.67
CA THR A 17 -11.92 -7.58 -30.86
C THR A 17 -11.94 -6.75 -32.14
N SER A 18 -12.82 -5.76 -32.22
CA SER A 18 -12.90 -4.85 -33.37
C SER A 18 -11.63 -4.05 -33.59
N LEU A 19 -10.97 -3.60 -32.51
CA LEU A 19 -9.67 -2.94 -32.59
C LEU A 19 -8.63 -3.87 -33.22
N ARG A 20 -8.52 -5.10 -32.71
CA ARG A 20 -7.57 -6.11 -33.21
C ARG A 20 -7.82 -6.43 -34.68
N ASP A 21 -9.06 -6.72 -35.04
CA ASP A 21 -9.44 -7.07 -36.40
C ASP A 21 -9.09 -5.93 -37.36
N ARG A 22 -9.37 -4.69 -36.96
CA ARG A 22 -9.04 -3.50 -37.77
C ARG A 22 -7.54 -3.25 -37.88
N VAL A 23 -6.77 -3.42 -36.79
CA VAL A 23 -5.30 -3.33 -36.85
C VAL A 23 -4.70 -4.37 -37.80
N LEU A 24 -5.30 -5.56 -37.92
CA LEU A 24 -4.82 -6.62 -38.81
C LEU A 24 -5.27 -6.42 -40.27
N GLN A 25 -6.48 -5.91 -40.50
CA GLN A 25 -7.11 -5.88 -41.82
C GLN A 25 -7.03 -4.53 -42.54
N ASP A 26 -6.89 -3.43 -41.81
CA ASP A 26 -6.91 -2.05 -42.34
C ASP A 26 -5.53 -1.41 -42.13
N SER A 27 -4.73 -1.33 -43.20
CA SER A 27 -3.35 -0.82 -43.17
C SER A 27 -3.28 0.65 -42.77
N ASP A 28 -4.28 1.46 -43.13
CA ASP A 28 -4.30 2.89 -42.85
C ASP A 28 -4.65 3.14 -41.39
N PHE A 29 -5.64 2.41 -40.87
CA PHE A 29 -5.96 2.44 -39.44
C PHE A 29 -4.78 1.96 -38.60
N ARG A 30 -4.10 0.91 -39.04
CA ARG A 30 -2.87 0.42 -38.42
C ARG A 30 -1.80 1.51 -38.35
N ALA A 31 -1.49 2.16 -39.47
CA ALA A 31 -0.48 3.22 -39.53
C ALA A 31 -0.83 4.40 -38.61
N ARG A 32 -2.10 4.84 -38.61
CA ARG A 32 -2.56 5.91 -37.71
C ARG A 32 -2.46 5.52 -36.24
N THR A 33 -2.77 4.27 -35.90
CA THR A 33 -2.68 3.77 -34.52
C THR A 33 -1.23 3.72 -34.04
N ILE A 34 -0.30 3.23 -34.88
CA ILE A 34 1.13 3.24 -34.57
C ILE A 34 1.62 4.68 -34.36
N CYS A 35 1.34 5.58 -35.30
CA CYS A 35 1.74 6.98 -35.22
C CYS A 35 1.22 7.65 -33.93
N TYR A 36 -0.05 7.40 -33.57
CA TYR A 36 -0.61 7.88 -32.32
C TYR A 36 0.12 7.33 -31.08
N LEU A 37 0.41 6.02 -31.05
CA LEU A 37 1.10 5.39 -29.93
C LEU A 37 2.55 5.88 -29.78
N GLU A 38 3.26 6.08 -30.89
CA GLU A 38 4.61 6.67 -30.91
C GLU A 38 4.62 8.12 -30.41
N ALA A 39 3.56 8.89 -30.68
CA ALA A 39 3.43 10.26 -30.19
C ALA A 39 3.22 10.34 -28.67
N ILE A 40 2.69 9.29 -28.03
CA ILE A 40 2.38 9.30 -26.59
C ILE A 40 3.33 8.45 -25.74
N ALA A 41 4.04 7.49 -26.32
CA ALA A 41 4.90 6.56 -25.60
C ALA A 41 6.21 6.29 -26.36
N THR A 42 7.29 6.89 -25.85
CA THR A 42 8.65 6.70 -26.32
C THR A 42 9.30 5.51 -25.61
N GLN A 43 9.93 4.58 -26.33
CA GLN A 43 10.66 3.45 -25.75
C GLN A 43 12.17 3.55 -25.95
N GLY A 44 12.67 4.77 -26.08
CA GLY A 44 14.04 5.06 -26.47
C GLY A 44 14.54 6.38 -25.92
N VAL A 45 15.74 6.75 -26.34
CA VAL A 45 16.30 8.10 -26.16
C VAL A 45 16.93 8.54 -27.47
N ASP A 46 16.96 9.84 -27.71
CA ASP A 46 17.71 10.41 -28.81
C ASP A 46 19.19 10.44 -28.44
N GLU A 47 19.98 9.64 -29.17
CA GLU A 47 21.43 9.53 -29.01
C GLU A 47 22.20 10.74 -29.55
N SER A 48 21.60 11.51 -30.45
CA SER A 48 22.22 12.71 -31.03
C SER A 48 22.25 13.90 -30.08
N ILE A 49 21.36 13.93 -29.09
CA ILE A 49 21.31 14.99 -28.07
C ILE A 49 22.46 14.76 -27.07
N PRO A 50 23.42 15.70 -26.95
CA PRO A 50 24.50 15.61 -25.98
C PRO A 50 23.97 15.46 -24.56
N HIS A 51 24.52 14.51 -23.82
CA HIS A 51 24.16 14.28 -22.44
C HIS A 51 25.42 14.24 -21.58
N ASP A 52 25.55 15.21 -20.69
CA ASP A 52 26.56 15.17 -19.63
C ASP A 52 25.94 14.49 -18.39
N PRO A 53 26.41 13.28 -18.02
CA PRO A 53 25.89 12.54 -16.87
C PRO A 53 26.20 13.22 -15.53
N GLU A 54 27.17 14.14 -15.47
CA GLU A 54 27.54 14.88 -14.26
C GLU A 54 26.65 16.12 -14.03
N VAL A 55 25.98 16.60 -15.08
CA VAL A 55 25.06 17.75 -14.97
C VAL A 55 23.83 17.35 -14.15
N ASN A 56 23.62 18.08 -13.05
CA ASN A 56 22.41 17.95 -12.26
C ASN A 56 21.24 18.63 -13.00
N LEU A 57 20.26 17.82 -13.36
CA LEU A 57 19.00 18.35 -13.89
C LEU A 57 18.34 19.23 -12.82
N PRO A 58 17.80 20.39 -13.19
CA PRO A 58 17.09 21.24 -12.25
C PRO A 58 15.91 20.49 -11.59
N SER A 59 15.32 21.03 -10.53
CA SER A 59 14.11 20.44 -9.94
C SER A 59 12.83 20.81 -10.71
N MET A 60 12.83 21.95 -11.41
CA MET A 60 11.65 22.52 -12.10
C MET A 60 11.80 22.51 -13.62
N PRO A 61 10.74 22.15 -14.38
CA PRO A 61 10.75 22.18 -15.84
C PRO A 61 11.23 23.53 -16.37
N PRO A 62 11.86 23.60 -17.55
CA PRO A 62 12.31 24.86 -18.11
C PRO A 62 11.07 25.75 -18.36
N SER A 63 11.10 26.99 -17.88
CA SER A 63 10.05 27.97 -18.13
C SER A 63 10.36 28.74 -19.42
N ALA A 64 9.33 29.15 -20.14
CA ALA A 64 9.50 30.15 -21.20
C ALA A 64 9.85 31.51 -20.56
N GLU A 65 10.86 32.18 -21.09
CA GLU A 65 11.25 33.55 -20.65
C GLU A 65 10.50 34.65 -21.45
N GLY A 66 9.69 34.26 -22.44
CA GLY A 66 8.93 35.16 -23.30
C GLY A 66 8.02 34.40 -24.26
N PHE A 67 7.60 35.05 -25.35
CA PHE A 67 6.89 34.39 -26.44
C PHE A 67 7.84 33.41 -27.15
N GLU A 68 7.42 32.16 -27.27
CA GLU A 68 8.15 31.12 -28.00
C GLU A 68 7.29 30.59 -29.15
N SER A 69 7.93 30.17 -30.24
CA SER A 69 7.24 29.46 -31.32
C SER A 69 6.97 28.01 -30.92
N ASP A 70 6.00 27.36 -31.58
CA ASP A 70 5.73 25.93 -31.35
C ASP A 70 6.97 25.06 -31.64
N GLU A 71 7.77 25.43 -32.66
CA GLU A 71 9.00 24.74 -33.02
C GLU A 71 10.06 24.83 -31.91
N ASP A 72 10.28 26.04 -31.37
CA ASP A 72 11.20 26.26 -30.26
C ASP A 72 10.75 25.52 -28.99
N PHE A 73 9.44 25.55 -28.71
CA PHE A 73 8.85 24.80 -27.60
C PHE A 73 9.11 23.29 -27.74
N HIS A 74 8.86 22.72 -28.93
CA HIS A 74 9.06 21.30 -29.18
C HIS A 74 10.53 20.90 -29.12
N LEU A 75 11.44 21.74 -29.64
CA LEU A 75 12.89 21.50 -29.55
C LEU A 75 13.35 21.48 -28.09
N ARG A 76 12.91 22.47 -27.30
CA ARG A 76 13.21 22.60 -25.87
C ARG A 76 12.65 21.42 -25.06
N LEU A 77 11.41 21.02 -25.34
CA LEU A 77 10.77 19.86 -24.73
C LEU A 77 11.52 18.57 -25.06
N SER A 78 11.90 18.37 -26.32
CA SER A 78 12.66 17.19 -26.75
C SER A 78 13.99 17.11 -26.01
N HIS A 79 14.74 18.21 -25.93
CA HIS A 79 16.01 18.28 -25.22
C HIS A 79 15.88 18.00 -23.72
N ASP A 80 15.00 18.72 -23.01
CA ASP A 80 14.81 18.56 -21.56
C ASP A 80 14.33 17.14 -21.22
N SER A 81 13.28 16.68 -21.92
CA SER A 81 12.67 15.39 -21.62
C SER A 81 13.59 14.21 -21.95
N ASN A 82 14.43 14.30 -23.00
CA ASN A 82 15.44 13.28 -23.31
C ASN A 82 16.52 13.21 -22.22
N CYS A 83 16.98 14.35 -21.71
CA CYS A 83 17.92 14.39 -20.59
C CYS A 83 17.31 13.80 -19.31
N VAL A 84 16.05 14.13 -19.00
CA VAL A 84 15.30 13.50 -17.90
C VAL A 84 15.18 12.00 -18.11
N ALA A 85 14.85 11.55 -19.32
CA ALA A 85 14.64 10.15 -19.62
C ALA A 85 15.90 9.31 -19.39
N ARG A 86 17.06 9.79 -19.87
CA ARG A 86 18.37 9.15 -19.65
C ARG A 86 18.69 8.97 -18.17
N ARG A 87 18.34 9.96 -17.34
CA ARG A 87 18.63 9.92 -15.90
C ARG A 87 17.62 9.09 -15.11
N MET A 88 16.32 9.21 -15.43
CA MET A 88 15.24 8.71 -14.58
C MET A 88 14.60 7.40 -15.07
N GLN A 89 14.64 7.13 -16.39
CA GLN A 89 14.00 5.94 -16.98
C GLN A 89 14.95 4.76 -17.15
N ALA A 90 16.26 5.00 -17.09
CA ALA A 90 17.27 3.97 -17.25
C ALA A 90 17.27 3.00 -16.05
N HIS A 91 17.00 1.74 -16.35
CA HIS A 91 17.15 0.64 -15.41
C HIS A 91 18.62 0.25 -15.28
N SER A 92 19.08 0.01 -14.04
CA SER A 92 20.48 -0.37 -13.79
C SER A 92 20.82 -1.73 -14.41
N ARG A 93 21.92 -1.79 -15.17
CA ARG A 93 22.46 -3.03 -15.79
C ARG A 93 22.88 -4.06 -14.76
N ASN A 94 23.29 -3.62 -13.57
CA ASN A 94 23.70 -4.51 -12.49
C ASN A 94 22.49 -5.11 -11.75
N HIS A 95 21.27 -4.68 -12.10
CA HIS A 95 20.03 -4.97 -11.40
C HIS A 95 20.08 -4.59 -9.90
N LEU A 96 18.91 -4.53 -9.28
CA LEU A 96 18.76 -4.30 -7.84
C LEU A 96 18.00 -5.47 -7.24
N ALA A 97 18.03 -5.64 -5.91
CA ALA A 97 17.30 -6.70 -5.22
C ALA A 97 15.81 -6.77 -5.62
N THR A 98 15.18 -5.63 -5.92
CA THR A 98 13.80 -5.55 -6.42
C THR A 98 13.59 -6.28 -7.74
N CYS A 99 14.60 -6.38 -8.61
CA CYS A 99 14.54 -7.10 -9.90
C CYS A 99 14.34 -8.59 -9.70
N PHE A 100 14.83 -9.14 -8.59
CA PHE A 100 14.77 -10.57 -8.30
C PHE A 100 13.68 -10.92 -7.28
N LYS A 101 12.89 -9.92 -6.89
CA LYS A 101 11.78 -10.11 -5.95
C LYS A 101 10.73 -11.04 -6.56
N TYR A 102 10.27 -12.01 -5.76
CA TYR A 102 9.31 -13.06 -6.14
C TYR A 102 9.84 -14.11 -7.12
N ARG A 103 11.16 -14.13 -7.36
CA ARG A 103 11.78 -15.16 -8.18
C ARG A 103 11.57 -16.54 -7.54
N GLN A 104 11.02 -17.47 -8.32
CA GLN A 104 10.87 -18.86 -7.90
C GLN A 104 12.20 -19.60 -8.02
N THR A 105 12.50 -20.47 -7.05
CA THR A 105 13.62 -21.40 -7.11
C THR A 105 13.48 -22.30 -8.34
N GLY A 106 14.43 -22.21 -9.28
CA GLY A 106 14.42 -22.96 -10.54
C GLY A 106 14.19 -22.11 -11.80
N SER A 107 13.86 -20.82 -11.69
CA SER A 107 13.77 -19.94 -12.87
C SER A 107 15.15 -19.63 -13.48
N LYS A 108 15.18 -19.43 -14.81
CA LYS A 108 16.39 -19.06 -15.59
C LYS A 108 17.24 -18.06 -14.81
N LYS A 109 18.56 -18.32 -14.73
CA LYS A 109 19.46 -17.74 -13.72
C LYS A 109 19.46 -16.21 -13.60
N ASN A 110 18.99 -15.48 -14.62
CA ASN A 110 19.06 -14.01 -14.72
C ASN A 110 17.74 -13.32 -15.14
N ALA A 111 16.57 -13.95 -15.01
CA ALA A 111 15.31 -13.30 -15.42
C ALA A 111 14.90 -12.18 -14.43
N SER A 112 15.08 -10.92 -14.83
CA SER A 112 14.57 -9.75 -14.10
C SER A 112 13.05 -9.73 -14.14
N ARG A 113 12.38 -9.48 -13.00
CA ARG A 113 10.91 -9.36 -12.92
C ARG A 113 10.33 -8.27 -13.82
N PHE A 114 11.16 -7.30 -14.21
CA PHE A 114 10.78 -6.17 -15.06
C PHE A 114 11.06 -6.46 -16.54
N ASN A 115 11.46 -7.69 -16.87
CA ASN A 115 11.85 -8.12 -18.22
C ASN A 115 12.95 -7.23 -18.84
N MET A 116 13.93 -6.85 -18.03
CA MET A 116 15.13 -6.14 -18.48
C MET A 116 16.28 -7.13 -18.72
N PRO A 117 17.10 -6.98 -19.78
CA PRO A 117 16.90 -6.04 -20.89
C PRO A 117 15.72 -6.42 -21.78
N ARG A 118 15.09 -5.43 -22.41
CA ARG A 118 14.02 -5.63 -23.40
C ARG A 118 14.60 -5.75 -24.80
N ASP A 119 13.94 -6.49 -25.68
CA ASP A 119 14.37 -6.64 -27.08
C ASP A 119 14.35 -5.31 -27.82
N LEU A 120 15.37 -5.06 -28.63
CA LEU A 120 15.40 -3.90 -29.51
C LEU A 120 14.43 -4.11 -30.67
N VAL A 121 13.73 -3.05 -31.04
CA VAL A 121 12.72 -3.04 -32.10
C VAL A 121 13.05 -1.87 -33.02
N PRO A 122 13.71 -2.08 -34.17
CA PRO A 122 14.17 -0.96 -35.01
C PRO A 122 13.02 -0.10 -35.53
N THR A 123 11.88 -0.72 -35.83
CA THR A 123 10.68 -0.07 -36.36
C THR A 123 9.44 -0.67 -35.71
N SER A 124 8.41 0.15 -35.50
CA SER A 124 7.15 -0.30 -34.92
C SER A 124 6.50 -1.35 -35.81
N THR A 125 6.15 -2.50 -35.23
CA THR A 125 5.61 -3.67 -35.95
C THR A 125 4.37 -4.22 -35.27
N ILE A 126 3.65 -5.08 -35.99
CA ILE A 126 2.51 -5.83 -35.45
C ILE A 126 2.74 -7.31 -35.67
N ASP A 127 2.43 -8.10 -34.65
CA ASP A 127 2.46 -9.56 -34.76
C ASP A 127 1.14 -10.14 -35.30
N GLU A 128 1.16 -11.45 -35.56
CA GLU A 128 0.01 -12.23 -36.03
C GLU A 128 -1.21 -12.17 -35.08
N PHE A 129 -0.99 -11.80 -33.82
CA PHE A 129 -2.06 -11.63 -32.83
C PHE A 129 -2.63 -10.22 -32.82
N GLY A 130 -2.13 -9.30 -33.65
CA GLY A 130 -2.57 -7.90 -33.70
C GLY A 130 -2.01 -7.06 -32.55
N LEU A 131 -0.93 -7.50 -31.89
CA LEU A 131 -0.25 -6.70 -30.87
C LEU A 131 0.78 -5.79 -31.52
N ILE A 132 0.74 -4.52 -31.15
CA ILE A 132 1.69 -3.49 -31.61
C ILE A 132 2.93 -3.52 -30.72
N HIS A 133 4.09 -3.69 -31.35
CA HIS A 133 5.41 -3.58 -30.75
C HIS A 133 6.05 -2.27 -31.23
N LEU A 134 6.09 -1.26 -30.36
CA LEU A 134 6.66 0.04 -30.71
C LEU A 134 8.18 -0.04 -30.88
N ALA A 135 8.71 0.85 -31.72
CA ALA A 135 10.14 1.02 -31.92
C ALA A 135 10.85 1.29 -30.59
N ARG A 136 11.95 0.58 -30.36
CA ARG A 136 12.80 0.60 -29.17
C ARG A 136 14.26 0.57 -29.60
N ASN A 137 14.96 1.69 -29.42
CA ASN A 137 16.40 1.79 -29.63
C ASN A 137 17.22 1.59 -28.35
N HIS A 138 16.59 1.51 -27.17
CA HIS A 138 17.30 1.35 -25.90
C HIS A 138 16.69 0.26 -25.00
N ALA A 139 17.43 -0.83 -24.79
CA ALA A 139 16.96 -2.04 -24.11
C ALA A 139 16.67 -1.88 -22.60
N TRP A 140 17.21 -0.82 -21.98
CA TRP A 140 17.18 -0.62 -20.52
C TRP A 140 16.30 0.55 -20.08
N ILE A 141 15.54 1.17 -20.99
CA ILE A 141 14.68 2.30 -20.65
C ILE A 141 13.23 1.84 -20.57
N ASN A 142 12.53 2.30 -19.52
CA ASN A 142 11.08 2.13 -19.44
C ASN A 142 10.40 3.04 -20.47
N PRO A 143 9.27 2.61 -21.07
CA PRO A 143 8.46 3.50 -21.89
C PRO A 143 8.01 4.75 -21.12
N TRP A 144 8.15 5.92 -21.74
CA TRP A 144 7.92 7.22 -21.12
C TRP A 144 7.24 8.20 -22.08
N ASN A 145 6.71 9.30 -21.57
CA ASN A 145 6.16 10.38 -22.39
C ASN A 145 7.00 11.67 -22.21
N PRO A 146 7.35 12.39 -23.28
CA PRO A 146 8.13 13.63 -23.21
C PRO A 146 7.56 14.70 -22.30
N ALA A 147 6.28 15.04 -22.45
CA ALA A 147 5.62 16.07 -21.66
C ALA A 147 5.56 15.68 -20.18
N ILE A 148 5.12 14.46 -19.88
CA ILE A 148 5.05 13.99 -18.49
C ILE A 148 6.46 13.98 -17.88
N ALA A 149 7.49 13.50 -18.62
CA ALA A 149 8.86 13.44 -18.12
C ALA A 149 9.40 14.81 -17.75
N SER A 150 9.20 15.81 -18.60
CA SER A 150 9.60 17.19 -18.32
C SER A 150 8.91 17.74 -17.07
N CYS A 151 7.60 17.50 -16.92
CA CYS A 151 6.83 18.01 -15.78
C CYS A 151 7.14 17.32 -14.44
N VAL A 152 7.20 15.98 -14.42
CA VAL A 152 7.30 15.21 -13.16
C VAL A 152 8.72 14.82 -12.77
N ARG A 153 9.66 14.89 -13.73
CA ARG A 153 11.09 14.57 -13.57
C ARG A 153 11.38 13.28 -12.80
N SER A 154 10.52 12.28 -13.01
CA SER A 154 10.53 11.00 -12.30
C SER A 154 10.33 9.84 -13.27
N ASN A 155 10.69 8.62 -12.83
CA ASN A 155 10.48 7.39 -13.60
C ASN A 155 9.00 7.19 -13.96
N GLN A 156 8.73 6.68 -15.15
CA GLN A 156 7.43 6.37 -15.71
C GLN A 156 7.47 4.97 -16.35
N ASP A 157 6.32 4.34 -16.46
CA ASP A 157 6.17 3.08 -17.20
C ASP A 157 4.82 3.12 -17.94
N ILE A 158 4.83 3.70 -19.13
CA ILE A 158 3.63 3.88 -19.94
C ILE A 158 3.38 2.63 -20.76
N SER A 159 2.15 2.10 -20.68
CA SER A 159 1.80 0.88 -21.42
C SER A 159 0.48 1.05 -22.15
N TRP A 160 0.50 0.71 -23.44
CA TRP A 160 -0.72 0.51 -24.22
C TRP A 160 -1.43 -0.77 -23.78
N ILE A 161 -2.76 -0.73 -23.65
CA ILE A 161 -3.58 -1.84 -23.14
C ILE A 161 -4.58 -2.29 -24.22
N PRO A 162 -4.16 -3.10 -25.21
CA PRO A 162 -5.04 -3.51 -26.32
C PRO A 162 -5.87 -4.77 -26.04
N THR A 163 -5.75 -5.40 -24.87
CA THR A 163 -6.39 -6.69 -24.62
C THR A 163 -7.12 -6.76 -23.28
N ILE A 164 -8.14 -7.62 -23.24
CA ILE A 164 -8.87 -7.95 -22.00
C ILE A 164 -7.91 -8.49 -20.94
N SER A 165 -7.01 -9.41 -21.31
CA SER A 165 -6.05 -10.01 -20.37
C SER A 165 -5.12 -8.97 -19.74
N LYS A 166 -4.58 -8.05 -20.54
CA LYS A 166 -3.72 -6.97 -20.03
C LYS A 166 -4.52 -5.98 -19.19
N THR A 167 -5.77 -5.70 -19.56
CA THR A 167 -6.70 -4.85 -18.80
C THR A 167 -7.01 -5.46 -17.44
N LEU A 168 -7.45 -6.72 -17.40
CA LEU A 168 -7.74 -7.43 -16.15
C LEU A 168 -6.51 -7.55 -15.27
N SER A 169 -5.33 -7.81 -15.85
CA SER A 169 -4.07 -7.86 -15.09
C SER A 169 -3.74 -6.49 -14.47
N LEU A 170 -3.96 -5.40 -15.22
CA LEU A 170 -3.70 -4.06 -14.73
C LEU A 170 -4.76 -3.59 -13.72
N ILE A 171 -6.03 -3.91 -13.92
CA ILE A 171 -7.08 -3.69 -12.92
C ILE A 171 -6.72 -4.44 -11.65
N TYR A 172 -6.42 -5.73 -11.73
CA TYR A 172 -5.98 -6.52 -10.57
C TYR A 172 -4.75 -5.91 -9.90
N TYR A 173 -3.78 -5.43 -10.67
CA TYR A 173 -2.58 -4.76 -10.14
C TYR A 173 -2.93 -3.43 -9.46
N ILE A 174 -3.64 -2.51 -10.13
CA ILE A 174 -4.01 -1.20 -9.60
C ILE A 174 -4.93 -1.36 -8.40
N THR A 175 -5.93 -2.25 -8.47
CA THR A 175 -6.77 -2.61 -7.35
C THR A 175 -5.93 -3.17 -6.22
N ASN A 176 -4.99 -4.09 -6.44
CA ASN A 176 -4.08 -4.55 -5.38
C ASN A 176 -3.22 -3.44 -4.78
N TYR A 177 -2.92 -2.37 -5.53
CA TYR A 177 -2.19 -1.20 -5.03
C TYR A 177 -3.11 -0.22 -4.27
N ALA A 178 -4.32 0.00 -4.76
CA ALA A 178 -5.36 0.77 -4.09
C ALA A 178 -5.79 0.07 -2.78
N THR A 179 -5.96 -1.25 -2.84
CA THR A 179 -6.33 -2.12 -1.72
C THR A 179 -5.12 -2.61 -0.92
N LYS A 180 -3.90 -2.19 -1.28
CA LYS A 180 -2.69 -2.51 -0.50
C LYS A 180 -2.77 -1.92 0.91
N ASP A 181 -3.55 -0.85 1.03
CA ASP A 181 -3.92 -0.20 2.28
C ASP A 181 -5.26 -0.72 2.85
N ASP A 182 -6.04 -1.52 2.10
CA ASP A 182 -7.38 -2.00 2.50
C ASP A 182 -7.41 -3.40 3.14
N VAL A 183 -6.39 -4.24 2.94
CA VAL A 183 -6.31 -5.50 3.70
C VAL A 183 -5.52 -5.25 4.98
N SER A 184 -6.27 -5.06 6.06
CA SER A 184 -5.66 -4.77 7.35
C SER A 184 -4.75 -5.94 7.81
N PRO A 185 -3.60 -5.65 8.46
CA PRO A 185 -2.75 -6.68 9.01
C PRO A 185 -3.49 -7.67 9.93
N TRP A 186 -4.52 -7.19 10.64
CA TRP A 186 -5.33 -8.03 11.52
C TRP A 186 -6.27 -8.96 10.76
N GLN A 187 -6.81 -8.59 9.59
CA GLN A 187 -7.61 -9.50 8.75
C GLN A 187 -6.76 -10.63 8.21
N ILE A 188 -5.49 -10.35 7.89
CA ILE A 188 -4.53 -11.35 7.43
C ILE A 188 -4.10 -12.25 8.58
N VAL A 189 -3.83 -11.69 9.77
CA VAL A 189 -3.53 -12.47 10.99
C VAL A 189 -4.71 -13.34 11.40
N ALA A 190 -5.94 -12.81 11.36
CA ALA A 190 -7.15 -13.58 11.66
C ALA A 190 -7.35 -14.71 10.65
N LYS A 191 -7.23 -14.44 9.35
CA LYS A 191 -7.32 -15.48 8.30
C LYS A 191 -6.21 -16.53 8.43
N ALA A 192 -4.98 -16.12 8.78
CA ALA A 192 -3.87 -17.03 9.02
C ALA A 192 -4.05 -17.89 10.29
N ALA A 193 -4.57 -17.30 11.37
CA ALA A 193 -4.88 -18.00 12.61
C ALA A 193 -6.03 -19.01 12.41
N LEU A 194 -7.09 -18.60 11.72
CA LEU A 194 -8.22 -19.46 11.36
C LEU A 194 -7.79 -20.60 10.42
N LEU A 195 -6.92 -20.32 9.45
CA LEU A 195 -6.35 -21.33 8.56
C LEU A 195 -5.46 -22.31 9.33
N LYS A 196 -4.57 -21.82 10.22
CA LYS A 196 -3.73 -22.67 11.08
C LYS A 196 -4.59 -23.56 11.97
N GLN A 197 -5.61 -23.00 12.61
CA GLN A 197 -6.55 -23.77 13.44
C GLN A 197 -7.28 -24.83 12.62
N SER A 198 -7.67 -24.52 11.38
CA SER A 198 -8.32 -25.47 10.47
C SER A 198 -7.37 -26.59 10.03
N ILE A 199 -6.09 -26.28 9.78
CA ILE A 199 -5.06 -27.27 9.46
C ILE A 199 -4.77 -28.17 10.66
N GLU A 200 -4.63 -27.63 11.87
CA GLU A 200 -4.38 -28.42 13.08
C GLU A 200 -5.56 -29.33 13.41
N LYS A 201 -6.81 -28.83 13.31
CA LYS A 201 -8.02 -29.66 13.42
C LYS A 201 -8.06 -30.73 12.35
N ALA A 202 -7.75 -30.37 11.11
CA ALA A 202 -7.70 -31.32 10.01
C ALA A 202 -6.66 -32.41 10.24
N LYS A 203 -5.51 -32.17 10.88
CA LYS A 203 -4.48 -33.18 11.15
C LYS A 203 -4.93 -34.27 12.12
N VAL A 204 -5.72 -33.91 13.14
CA VAL A 204 -6.13 -34.83 14.21
C VAL A 204 -7.52 -35.45 14.01
N ALA A 205 -8.27 -35.01 12.98
CA ALA A 205 -9.60 -35.54 12.69
C ALA A 205 -9.54 -36.99 12.15
N GLU A 206 -10.23 -37.92 12.82
CA GLU A 206 -10.45 -39.28 12.35
C GLU A 206 -11.94 -39.69 12.49
N PRO A 207 -12.58 -40.19 11.42
CA PRO A 207 -12.06 -40.30 10.06
C PRO A 207 -12.00 -38.92 9.35
N PRO A 208 -10.99 -38.67 8.50
CA PRO A 208 -10.83 -37.37 7.84
C PRO A 208 -11.88 -37.14 6.74
N SER A 209 -12.50 -35.96 6.79
CA SER A 209 -13.37 -35.46 5.72
C SER A 209 -12.59 -35.13 4.45
N VAL A 210 -13.29 -34.93 3.33
CA VAL A 210 -12.69 -34.50 2.06
C VAL A 210 -11.95 -33.17 2.21
N THR A 211 -12.47 -32.26 3.04
CA THR A 211 -11.85 -30.97 3.37
C THR A 211 -10.57 -31.17 4.20
N ASP A 212 -10.56 -32.11 5.15
CA ASP A 212 -9.37 -32.40 5.96
C ASP A 212 -8.23 -32.97 5.11
N ARG A 213 -8.54 -33.84 4.14
CA ARG A 213 -7.53 -34.37 3.21
C ARG A 213 -6.89 -33.26 2.38
N ARG A 214 -7.69 -32.34 1.84
CA ARG A 214 -7.20 -31.16 1.09
C ARG A 214 -6.35 -30.22 1.96
N LEU A 215 -6.72 -30.04 3.22
CA LEU A 215 -5.95 -29.20 4.17
C LEU A 215 -4.64 -29.86 4.62
N ARG A 216 -4.54 -31.20 4.54
CA ARG A 216 -3.30 -31.97 4.79
C ARG A 216 -2.33 -31.96 3.60
N GLU A 217 -2.79 -31.57 2.39
CA GLU A 217 -1.95 -31.52 1.19
C GLU A 217 -1.02 -30.28 1.18
N ASN A 218 0.22 -30.45 0.71
CA ASN A 218 1.29 -29.44 0.74
C ASN A 218 0.98 -28.11 0.02
N GLY A 219 -0.08 -28.03 -0.78
CA GLY A 219 -0.51 -26.81 -1.47
C GLY A 219 -0.94 -25.68 -0.53
N VAL A 220 -1.48 -26.01 0.65
CA VAL A 220 -1.96 -25.02 1.62
C VAL A 220 -0.81 -24.37 2.41
N ASN A 221 0.30 -25.09 2.60
CA ASN A 221 1.54 -24.51 3.17
C ASN A 221 2.11 -23.41 2.27
N ASN A 222 2.02 -23.56 0.94
CA ASN A 222 2.43 -22.50 0.01
C ASN A 222 1.52 -21.27 0.06
N PHE A 223 0.23 -21.44 0.35
CA PHE A 223 -0.69 -20.32 0.60
C PHE A 223 -0.38 -19.62 1.93
N ALA A 224 -0.11 -20.39 3.00
CA ALA A 224 0.34 -19.85 4.28
C ALA A 224 1.68 -19.10 4.15
N ILE A 225 2.63 -19.62 3.37
CA ILE A 225 3.90 -18.94 3.02
C ILE A 225 3.65 -17.67 2.20
N ARG A 226 2.65 -17.64 1.32
CA ARG A 226 2.27 -16.40 0.59
C ARG A 226 1.64 -15.36 1.52
N CYS A 227 0.80 -15.78 2.48
CA CYS A 227 0.30 -14.90 3.54
C CYS A 227 1.44 -14.38 4.43
N PHE A 228 2.44 -15.21 4.74
CA PHE A 228 3.62 -14.84 5.52
C PHE A 228 4.58 -13.91 4.76
N ASN A 229 4.77 -14.13 3.45
CA ASN A 229 5.56 -13.24 2.60
C ASN A 229 4.87 -11.90 2.37
N ALA A 230 3.53 -11.85 2.38
CA ALA A 230 2.75 -10.62 2.39
C ALA A 230 2.85 -9.87 3.74
N LEU A 231 2.87 -10.61 4.87
CA LEU A 231 3.17 -10.07 6.21
C LEU A 231 4.56 -9.43 6.25
N CYS A 232 5.59 -10.09 5.72
CA CYS A 232 6.94 -9.53 5.66
C CYS A 232 7.06 -8.36 4.67
N PHE A 233 6.34 -8.35 3.55
CA PHE A 233 6.46 -7.24 2.59
C PHE A 233 5.81 -5.94 3.08
N ASN A 234 4.68 -6.00 3.79
CA ASN A 234 4.05 -4.84 4.42
C ASN A 234 4.80 -4.40 5.70
N ALA A 235 5.52 -5.31 6.36
CA ALA A 235 6.42 -4.98 7.47
C ALA A 235 7.78 -4.39 6.99
N LEU A 236 8.29 -4.79 5.82
CA LEU A 236 9.59 -4.34 5.29
C LEU A 236 9.50 -3.10 4.38
N SER A 237 8.30 -2.69 3.93
CA SER A 237 8.14 -1.49 3.10
C SER A 237 8.09 -0.16 3.87
N GLN A 238 8.26 -0.16 5.20
CA GLN A 238 8.49 1.10 5.94
C GLN A 238 9.96 1.31 6.37
N ASP A 239 10.91 0.59 5.79
CA ASP A 239 12.36 0.87 5.94
C ASP A 239 12.95 1.60 4.72
N ARG A 240 12.23 2.56 4.15
CA ARG A 240 12.88 3.64 3.42
C ARG A 240 12.43 4.95 4.02
N GLU A 241 13.37 5.57 4.74
CA GLU A 241 13.35 6.94 5.22
C GLU A 241 12.45 7.83 4.38
N ILE A 242 11.50 8.49 5.04
CA ILE A 242 11.15 9.92 4.88
C ILE A 242 9.98 10.23 5.84
N ASN A 243 10.23 11.22 6.70
CA ASN A 243 9.33 11.97 7.59
C ASN A 243 9.10 11.46 9.03
N GLN A 244 9.81 12.15 9.94
CA GLN A 244 9.85 12.09 11.41
C GLN A 244 8.53 12.28 12.19
N SER A 245 7.33 12.11 11.62
CA SER A 245 6.09 12.50 12.32
C SER A 245 4.85 11.62 12.07
N ARG A 246 5.00 10.44 11.47
CA ARG A 246 3.89 9.51 11.26
C ARG A 246 4.15 8.17 11.95
N ARG A 247 3.23 7.74 12.82
CA ARG A 247 3.27 6.42 13.47
C ARG A 247 2.24 5.50 12.85
N THR A 248 2.72 4.37 12.35
CA THR A 248 1.90 3.22 11.94
C THR A 248 2.26 2.04 12.84
N LEU A 249 1.27 1.26 13.23
CA LEU A 249 1.41 0.06 14.07
C LEU A 249 2.33 -0.97 13.40
N LYS A 250 3.52 -1.19 13.94
CA LYS A 250 4.44 -2.24 13.49
C LYS A 250 4.91 -3.12 14.64
N ASN A 251 5.04 -4.40 14.34
CA ASN A 251 5.74 -5.40 15.15
C ASN A 251 7.24 -5.31 14.84
N GLU A 252 8.07 -5.11 15.86
CA GLU A 252 9.53 -5.15 15.70
C GLU A 252 10.01 -6.60 15.75
N THR A 253 10.58 -7.10 14.65
CA THR A 253 11.18 -8.44 14.58
C THR A 253 12.62 -8.41 15.10
N GLY A 254 12.81 -8.91 16.31
CA GLY A 254 14.10 -9.28 16.88
C GLY A 254 13.86 -10.29 18.00
N ASP A 255 14.11 -11.57 17.71
CA ASP A 255 14.22 -12.79 18.56
C ASP A 255 13.37 -12.98 19.84
N THR A 256 12.38 -12.15 20.08
CA THR A 256 11.34 -12.33 21.09
C THR A 256 10.02 -11.92 20.46
N ALA A 257 8.94 -12.65 20.76
CA ALA A 257 7.64 -12.55 20.11
C ALA A 257 7.23 -11.11 19.75
N PRO A 258 6.61 -10.87 18.58
CA PRO A 258 6.22 -9.53 18.15
C PRO A 258 5.27 -8.89 19.16
N VAL A 259 5.64 -7.73 19.71
CA VAL A 259 4.84 -6.98 20.69
C VAL A 259 4.17 -5.80 19.99
N SER A 260 2.84 -5.71 20.08
CA SER A 260 2.05 -4.65 19.44
C SER A 260 1.88 -3.44 20.35
N ILE A 261 1.44 -2.29 19.81
CA ILE A 261 1.11 -1.12 20.65
C ILE A 261 -0.01 -1.43 21.66
N LEU A 262 -0.89 -2.39 21.35
CA LEU A 262 -1.98 -2.79 22.23
C LEU A 262 -1.42 -3.55 23.43
N ASP A 263 -0.37 -4.34 23.22
CA ASP A 263 0.37 -4.96 24.31
C ASP A 263 1.10 -3.90 25.15
N ASN A 264 1.72 -2.91 24.51
CA ASN A 264 2.34 -1.78 25.19
C ASN A 264 1.30 -1.04 26.05
N TYR A 265 0.14 -0.74 25.47
CA TYR A 265 -0.94 -0.04 26.17
C TYR A 265 -1.53 -0.91 27.30
N LYS A 266 -1.75 -2.20 27.07
CA LYS A 266 -2.27 -3.13 28.08
C LYS A 266 -1.36 -3.16 29.32
N TRP A 267 -0.05 -3.14 29.11
CA TRP A 267 0.97 -3.25 30.16
C TRP A 267 1.66 -1.92 30.51
N ARG A 268 1.01 -0.78 30.21
CA ARG A 268 1.58 0.57 30.34
C ARG A 268 1.89 1.04 31.76
N GLY A 269 1.50 0.27 32.77
CA GLY A 269 1.70 0.62 34.18
C GLY A 269 0.74 1.69 34.71
N PRO A 270 0.81 1.99 36.02
CA PRO A 270 -0.16 2.85 36.71
C PRO A 270 -0.06 4.32 36.30
N TYR A 271 1.15 4.83 36.01
CA TYR A 271 1.36 6.24 35.65
C TYR A 271 0.68 6.62 34.33
N LEU A 272 0.63 5.68 33.38
CA LEU A 272 -0.03 5.86 32.07
C LEU A 272 -1.44 5.26 32.03
N ALA A 273 -1.91 4.64 33.12
CA ALA A 273 -3.25 4.09 33.23
C ALA A 273 -4.38 5.09 32.90
N PRO A 274 -4.29 6.39 33.27
CA PRO A 274 -5.29 7.40 32.96
C PRO A 274 -5.44 7.73 31.47
N LEU A 275 -4.44 7.45 30.62
CA LEU A 275 -4.54 7.72 29.19
C LEU A 275 -5.49 6.73 28.52
N ALA A 276 -6.36 7.23 27.64
CA ALA A 276 -7.07 6.39 26.67
C ALA A 276 -6.11 5.92 25.57
N LEU A 277 -6.45 4.85 24.85
CA LEU A 277 -5.58 4.27 23.82
C LEU A 277 -5.14 5.31 22.78
N PHE A 278 -6.08 6.17 22.32
CA PHE A 278 -5.76 7.26 21.39
C PHE A 278 -4.70 8.21 21.96
N GLY A 279 -4.88 8.66 23.21
CA GLY A 279 -3.95 9.55 23.90
C GLY A 279 -2.59 8.90 24.13
N TYR A 280 -2.56 7.61 24.46
CA TYR A 280 -1.33 6.85 24.60
C TYR A 280 -0.56 6.75 23.26
N CYS A 281 -1.23 6.41 22.16
CA CYS A 281 -0.62 6.35 20.82
C CYS A 281 -0.04 7.71 20.39
N MET A 282 -0.73 8.79 20.75
CA MET A 282 -0.37 10.17 20.46
C MET A 282 0.84 10.65 21.27
N LEU A 283 0.90 10.30 22.57
CA LEU A 283 1.82 10.92 23.51
C LEU A 283 2.98 10.01 23.96
N VAL A 284 2.86 8.69 23.88
CA VAL A 284 3.81 7.77 24.52
C VAL A 284 4.63 7.01 23.48
N LYS A 285 5.95 7.01 23.63
CA LYS A 285 6.90 6.29 22.77
C LYS A 285 7.60 5.17 23.54
N THR A 286 7.70 3.99 22.93
CA THR A 286 8.60 2.94 23.43
C THR A 286 10.04 3.29 23.06
N LYS A 287 10.97 3.11 24.00
CA LYS A 287 12.40 3.32 23.82
C LYS A 287 13.17 2.12 24.32
N ASN A 288 14.32 1.86 23.74
CA ASN A 288 15.23 0.85 24.27
C ASN A 288 15.77 1.35 25.62
N ILE A 289 15.94 0.45 26.59
CA ILE A 289 16.44 0.79 27.92
C ILE A 289 17.83 1.44 27.89
N ARG A 290 18.62 1.21 26.82
CA ARG A 290 19.92 1.89 26.61
C ARG A 290 19.79 3.40 26.44
N ASP A 291 18.63 3.88 25.97
CA ASP A 291 18.36 5.30 25.75
C ASP A 291 17.57 5.94 26.91
N VAL A 292 17.46 5.26 28.06
CA VAL A 292 16.62 5.66 29.18
C VAL A 292 17.04 7.01 29.77
N ILE A 293 16.05 7.81 30.15
CA ILE A 293 16.25 9.05 30.93
C ILE A 293 15.36 9.02 32.17
N ALA A 294 15.63 9.91 33.13
CA ALA A 294 15.00 9.90 34.45
C ALA A 294 13.45 9.93 34.44
N ASP A 295 12.82 10.57 33.44
CA ASP A 295 11.35 10.65 33.37
C ASP A 295 10.71 9.57 32.47
N ASP A 296 11.46 8.54 32.07
CA ASP A 296 10.87 7.37 31.42
C ASP A 296 10.19 6.46 32.43
N MET A 297 9.12 5.81 32.01
CA MET A 297 8.32 4.91 32.83
C MET A 297 8.53 3.47 32.40
N ASP A 298 8.69 2.58 33.38
CA ASP A 298 8.77 1.16 33.11
C ASP A 298 7.43 0.59 32.64
N PHE A 299 7.49 -0.49 31.87
CA PHE A 299 6.32 -1.34 31.66
C PHE A 299 6.04 -2.19 32.89
N ASP A 300 4.83 -2.74 32.98
CA ASP A 300 4.53 -3.80 33.94
C ASP A 300 5.49 -5.00 33.76
N LEU A 301 5.84 -5.68 34.85
CA LEU A 301 6.76 -6.84 34.83
C LEU A 301 6.27 -7.98 33.93
N ASN A 302 4.97 -8.07 33.67
CA ASN A 302 4.38 -9.06 32.77
C ASN A 302 4.51 -8.68 31.27
N TYR A 303 5.04 -7.50 30.96
CA TYR A 303 5.25 -7.06 29.58
C TYR A 303 6.39 -7.86 28.94
N PRO A 304 6.22 -8.42 27.72
CA PRO A 304 7.21 -9.31 27.10
C PRO A 304 8.61 -8.70 26.92
N ARG A 305 8.71 -7.36 26.92
CA ARG A 305 9.97 -6.62 26.75
C ARG A 305 10.30 -5.71 27.94
N TYR A 306 9.76 -6.00 29.14
CA TYR A 306 9.94 -5.13 30.32
C TYR A 306 11.43 -4.86 30.62
N ALA A 307 12.29 -5.87 30.46
CA ALA A 307 13.71 -5.76 30.75
C ALA A 307 14.53 -4.99 29.70
N THR A 308 13.96 -4.72 28.52
CA THR A 308 14.70 -4.15 27.38
C THR A 308 14.13 -2.83 26.89
N HIS A 309 12.94 -2.44 27.33
CA HIS A 309 12.24 -1.28 26.83
C HIS A 309 11.54 -0.49 27.94
N VAL A 310 11.48 0.82 27.74
CA VAL A 310 10.82 1.80 28.62
C VAL A 310 9.85 2.67 27.82
N GLN A 311 9.02 3.45 28.51
CA GLN A 311 7.98 4.31 27.94
C GLN A 311 8.31 5.78 28.18
N ARG A 312 8.34 6.58 27.10
CA ARG A 312 8.62 8.01 27.14
C ARG A 312 7.41 8.83 26.72
N GLN A 313 6.95 9.71 27.57
CA GLN A 313 5.90 10.67 27.22
C GLN A 313 6.48 11.87 26.45
N ALA A 314 5.73 12.36 25.47
CA ALA A 314 6.04 13.56 24.71
C ALA A 314 6.08 14.79 25.61
N ARG A 315 7.14 15.59 25.48
CA ARG A 315 7.40 16.81 26.26
C ARG A 315 7.19 18.07 25.43
N THR A 316 7.30 17.96 24.12
CA THR A 316 7.12 19.06 23.17
C THR A 316 6.06 18.70 22.13
N THR A 317 5.44 19.71 21.53
CA THR A 317 4.43 19.52 20.47
C THR A 317 5.01 18.77 19.25
N SER A 318 6.29 18.95 18.94
CA SER A 318 6.98 18.22 17.87
C SER A 318 7.15 16.73 18.14
N GLN A 319 7.03 16.28 19.39
CA GLN A 319 7.12 14.87 19.77
C GLN A 319 5.77 14.15 19.75
N VAL A 320 4.66 14.91 19.71
CA VAL A 320 3.29 14.41 19.64
C VAL A 320 3.05 13.78 18.27
N ALA A 321 2.52 12.56 18.26
CA ALA A 321 2.22 11.84 17.04
C ALA A 321 0.78 12.08 16.58
N THR A 322 0.56 12.29 15.29
CA THR A 322 -0.79 12.23 14.71
C THR A 322 -1.22 10.77 14.61
N VAL A 323 -2.29 10.41 15.33
CA VAL A 323 -2.89 9.07 15.27
C VAL A 323 -3.83 9.00 14.08
N ILE A 324 -3.62 8.03 13.20
CA ILE A 324 -4.44 7.79 12.01
C ILE A 324 -5.03 6.39 12.12
N PHE A 325 -6.32 6.26 11.84
CA PHE A 325 -7.02 4.98 11.76
C PHE A 325 -7.14 4.55 10.31
N ASN A 326 -6.59 3.39 9.98
CA ASN A 326 -6.68 2.80 8.64
C ASN A 326 -7.41 1.45 8.72
N GLY A 327 -8.42 1.24 7.87
CA GLY A 327 -9.21 0.01 7.78
C GLY A 327 -10.73 0.23 7.91
N GLN A 328 -11.51 -0.84 7.72
CA GLN A 328 -12.98 -0.82 7.89
C GLN A 328 -13.35 -0.71 9.38
N LEU A 329 -14.28 0.19 9.71
CA LEU A 329 -14.74 0.46 11.08
C LEU A 329 -15.78 -0.56 11.59
N THR A 330 -16.51 -1.21 10.69
CA THR A 330 -17.54 -2.21 11.02
C THR A 330 -17.26 -3.52 10.27
N VAL A 331 -17.67 -4.64 10.86
CA VAL A 331 -17.57 -5.97 10.22
C VAL A 331 -18.60 -6.17 9.10
N PHE A 332 -19.56 -5.25 8.97
CA PHE A 332 -20.67 -5.30 8.01
C PHE A 332 -20.48 -4.34 6.82
N GLN A 333 -19.47 -3.45 6.85
CA GLN A 333 -19.25 -2.39 5.87
C GLN A 333 -19.43 -2.82 4.40
N THR A 334 -18.96 -4.01 4.01
CA THR A 334 -19.04 -4.49 2.62
C THR A 334 -20.46 -4.89 2.20
N ALA A 335 -21.26 -5.47 3.11
CA ALA A 335 -22.66 -5.78 2.86
C ALA A 335 -23.54 -4.52 2.84
N GLU A 336 -23.04 -3.47 3.49
CA GLU A 336 -23.70 -2.21 3.77
C GLU A 336 -23.47 -1.17 2.66
N ASP A 337 -22.26 -1.10 2.10
CA ASP A 337 -21.91 -0.31 0.91
C ASP A 337 -22.65 -0.78 -0.36
N ALA A 338 -23.22 -1.98 -0.32
CA ALA A 338 -24.05 -2.55 -1.37
C ALA A 338 -25.51 -2.05 -1.35
N VAL A 339 -25.92 -1.25 -0.34
CA VAL A 339 -27.27 -0.69 -0.24
C VAL A 339 -27.36 0.66 -0.97
N PRO A 340 -28.18 0.79 -2.04
CA PRO A 340 -28.31 2.05 -2.78
C PRO A 340 -28.91 3.16 -1.91
N GLY A 341 -28.23 4.32 -1.82
CA GLY A 341 -28.71 5.52 -1.11
C GLY A 341 -28.02 5.85 0.21
N GLY A 342 -27.04 5.05 0.66
CA GLY A 342 -26.32 5.30 1.91
C GLY A 342 -27.11 4.86 3.16
N HIS A 343 -26.39 4.68 4.26
CA HIS A 343 -26.81 3.81 5.36
C HIS A 343 -27.87 4.41 6.31
N PRO A 344 -28.89 3.63 6.74
CA PRO A 344 -29.73 3.98 7.89
C PRO A 344 -28.98 3.77 9.22
N LYS A 345 -29.29 4.62 10.22
CA LYS A 345 -28.80 4.64 11.61
C LYS A 345 -29.19 3.38 12.42
N THR A 346 -28.84 2.18 11.96
CA THR A 346 -29.20 0.92 12.63
C THR A 346 -28.55 0.83 14.02
N THR A 347 -29.19 0.07 14.92
CA THR A 347 -28.68 -0.13 16.28
C THR A 347 -27.36 -0.91 16.27
N ALA A 348 -27.19 -1.90 15.39
CA ALA A 348 -25.94 -2.64 15.28
C ALA A 348 -24.74 -1.73 14.94
N VAL A 349 -24.87 -0.85 13.94
CA VAL A 349 -23.81 0.09 13.54
C VAL A 349 -23.47 1.08 14.65
N LYS A 350 -24.50 1.60 15.34
CA LYS A 350 -24.29 2.47 16.50
C LYS A 350 -23.54 1.74 17.61
N ASN A 351 -23.77 0.44 17.78
CA ASN A 351 -23.11 -0.38 18.79
C ASN A 351 -21.65 -0.66 18.44
N ASP A 352 -21.36 -1.03 17.20
CA ASP A 352 -19.99 -1.23 16.71
C ASP A 352 -19.18 0.09 16.81
N MET A 353 -19.78 1.21 16.39
CA MET A 353 -19.13 2.51 16.51
C MET A 353 -18.93 2.91 17.98
N ALA A 354 -19.90 2.64 18.85
CA ALA A 354 -19.76 2.87 20.29
C ALA A 354 -18.64 2.01 20.91
N GLU A 355 -18.48 0.76 20.47
CA GLU A 355 -17.40 -0.12 20.90
C GLU A 355 -16.03 0.44 20.51
N VAL A 356 -15.88 0.89 19.26
CA VAL A 356 -14.66 1.54 18.77
C VAL A 356 -14.35 2.80 19.58
N LEU A 357 -15.35 3.65 19.79
CA LEU A 357 -15.19 4.90 20.56
C LEU A 357 -14.82 4.63 22.02
N LEU A 358 -15.42 3.64 22.65
CA LEU A 358 -15.06 3.19 24.00
C LEU A 358 -13.63 2.68 24.05
N GLY A 359 -13.21 1.84 23.09
CA GLY A 359 -11.87 1.29 23.04
C GLY A 359 -10.78 2.34 22.83
N LEU A 360 -11.07 3.40 22.07
CA LEU A 360 -10.11 4.44 21.72
C LEU A 360 -10.03 5.59 22.71
N PHE A 361 -11.17 6.02 23.23
CA PHE A 361 -11.31 7.28 23.98
C PHE A 361 -11.62 7.09 25.46
N VAL A 362 -11.83 5.85 25.92
CA VAL A 362 -11.98 5.55 27.34
C VAL A 362 -10.78 4.75 27.85
N PRO A 363 -10.15 5.15 28.98
CA PRO A 363 -9.08 4.38 29.58
C PRO A 363 -9.54 2.96 29.95
N TRP A 364 -8.82 1.93 29.51
CA TRP A 364 -9.30 0.55 29.62
C TRP A 364 -9.57 0.07 31.06
N HIS A 365 -8.87 0.62 32.06
CA HIS A 365 -9.12 0.30 33.46
C HIS A 365 -10.52 0.73 33.94
N ARG A 366 -11.17 1.68 33.25
CA ARG A 366 -12.53 2.16 33.54
C ARG A 366 -13.61 1.33 32.83
N LEU A 367 -13.28 0.66 31.73
CA LEU A 367 -14.25 -0.05 30.89
C LEU A 367 -14.99 -1.13 31.69
N THR A 368 -14.30 -1.98 32.43
CA THR A 368 -14.94 -3.06 33.21
C THR A 368 -16.03 -2.55 34.16
N ASN A 369 -15.80 -1.43 34.84
CA ASN A 369 -16.77 -0.84 35.75
C ASN A 369 -17.94 -0.18 34.98
N LEU A 370 -17.64 0.49 33.86
CA LEU A 370 -18.67 1.09 33.01
C LEU A 370 -19.60 0.04 32.40
N PHE A 371 -19.05 -1.06 31.88
CA PHE A 371 -19.84 -2.18 31.37
C PHE A 371 -20.65 -2.84 32.49
N ARG A 372 -20.10 -3.05 33.69
CA ARG A 372 -20.87 -3.61 34.82
C ARG A 372 -22.06 -2.74 35.22
N ARG A 373 -21.94 -1.40 35.11
CA ARG A 373 -22.98 -0.45 35.54
C ARG A 373 -24.05 -0.19 34.48
N HIS A 374 -23.67 -0.20 33.20
CA HIS A 374 -24.51 0.34 32.13
C HIS A 374 -24.82 -0.65 30.99
N ALA A 375 -24.19 -1.82 30.95
CA ALA A 375 -24.46 -2.80 29.90
C ALA A 375 -25.73 -3.65 30.19
N THR A 376 -26.58 -3.84 29.19
CA THR A 376 -27.78 -4.71 29.25
C THR A 376 -27.68 -5.89 28.25
N LYS A 377 -28.64 -6.82 28.20
CA LYS A 377 -28.52 -8.06 27.39
C LYS A 377 -28.50 -7.85 25.87
N ARG A 378 -28.91 -6.69 25.34
CA ARG A 378 -28.81 -6.31 23.90
C ARG A 378 -28.28 -4.88 23.81
N ASP A 379 -27.37 -4.62 22.86
CA ASP A 379 -26.81 -3.30 22.54
C ASP A 379 -26.00 -2.62 23.67
N THR A 380 -25.09 -3.40 24.27
CA THR A 380 -24.27 -3.05 25.44
C THR A 380 -23.41 -1.80 25.25
N CYS A 381 -22.75 -1.65 24.10
CA CYS A 381 -21.73 -0.62 23.88
C CYS A 381 -22.37 0.77 23.69
N ILE A 382 -23.52 0.88 23.02
CA ILE A 382 -24.21 2.17 22.85
C ILE A 382 -24.58 2.79 24.19
N GLN A 383 -25.15 1.99 25.10
CA GLN A 383 -25.60 2.47 26.40
C GLN A 383 -24.42 2.90 27.27
N VAL A 384 -23.33 2.12 27.23
CA VAL A 384 -22.09 2.44 27.93
C VAL A 384 -21.46 3.73 27.35
N TRP A 385 -21.44 3.88 26.03
CA TRP A 385 -20.94 5.09 25.38
C TRP A 385 -21.81 6.31 25.70
N ALA A 386 -23.13 6.19 25.66
CA ALA A 386 -24.06 7.25 26.03
C ALA A 386 -23.87 7.73 27.47
N ALA A 387 -23.58 6.82 28.41
CA ALA A 387 -23.27 7.17 29.80
C ALA A 387 -21.92 7.92 29.96
N VAL A 388 -20.97 7.67 29.05
CA VAL A 388 -19.69 8.39 29.00
C VAL A 388 -19.85 9.78 28.40
N THR A 389 -20.64 9.93 27.34
CA THR A 389 -20.82 11.21 26.62
C THR A 389 -21.86 12.13 27.25
N ASN A 390 -22.90 11.54 27.85
CA ASN A 390 -23.97 12.23 28.57
C ASN A 390 -24.01 11.71 30.01
N PRO A 391 -23.04 12.08 30.86
CA PRO A 391 -23.10 11.70 32.26
C PRO A 391 -24.42 12.23 32.85
N PRO A 392 -25.19 11.43 33.60
CA PRO A 392 -26.36 11.95 34.31
C PRO A 392 -25.90 13.18 35.09
N ALA A 393 -26.64 14.29 34.94
CA ALA A 393 -26.38 15.50 35.70
C ALA A 393 -26.16 15.07 37.15
N LYS A 394 -24.96 15.35 37.68
CA LYS A 394 -24.71 15.12 39.10
C LYS A 394 -25.83 15.84 39.82
N LEU A 395 -26.66 15.07 40.54
CA LEU A 395 -27.34 15.57 41.72
C LEU A 395 -26.29 16.36 42.50
N THR A 396 -26.53 17.66 42.57
CA THR A 396 -25.90 18.57 43.50
C THR A 396 -25.88 17.90 44.86
N TYR A 397 -24.70 17.45 45.27
CA TYR A 397 -24.42 17.31 46.69
C TYR A 397 -23.88 18.67 47.13
N THR A 398 -24.73 19.37 47.87
CA THR A 398 -24.42 20.49 48.76
C THR A 398 -23.20 20.22 49.62
#